data_AF-A0AAV6C6Z8-F1
#
_entry.id   AF-A0AAV6C6Z8-F1
#
_cell.length_a   1.000
_cell.length_b   1.000
_cell.length_c   1.000
_cell.angle_alpha   90.00
_cell.angle_beta   90.00
_cell.angle_gamma   90.00
#
_symmetry.space_group_name_H-M   'P 1'
#
loop_
_entity.id
_entity.type
_entity.pdbx_description
1 polymer ?
#
loop_
_entity_poly.entity_id
_entity_poly.type
_entity_poly.pdbx_seq_one_letter_code
_entity_poly.pdbx_strand_id
1 'polypeptide(L)'
;AQLRPKNLVPMAHVEHGWVFGDSLAVFGDDVGRVVHVPLDELDRYFAMPFGVAITPDKSKLFVSTAGSNGVTVVDIPALLRFIRAAHNSFANDLSASANYVTARIPVGRNPRGIVLSPDGKRLYVAARMDDKISVIDTDSERVVSSIDLGGPSAITPLRRGEQIFNDAHFAFQGQFSCANCHLDATFDGLQWDLEPDGMGMNIVQNRSIEDLTGTQPFKWNGSNPDVATECGPRTAKFIYRSQSYNPQELTDLVTFVLSIPVRPNRYRLPGGGLTPAQERGKAIFERTKYKDGRTIPVNKRCSSCHSGPKYTNNRLADVGTGKPTDDSGVFDTPHLPDVAYLAPYLHDGSARSLEEIWTVFNPNDTHGISNDLTKDELNDLIEYMRAL
;
A
#
# COMPACT_ATOMS: atom_id res chain seq x y z
N ALA A 1 0.63 -8.25 -14.87
CA ALA A 1 0.07 -9.00 -13.73
C ALA A 1 -0.71 -8.02 -12.86
N GLN A 2 -1.68 -8.49 -12.07
CA GLN A 2 -2.53 -7.62 -11.25
C GLN A 2 -2.63 -8.16 -9.81
N LEU A 3 -2.44 -7.28 -8.83
CA LEU A 3 -2.74 -7.53 -7.42
C LEU A 3 -4.26 -7.41 -7.20
N ARG A 4 -4.89 -8.38 -6.55
CA ARG A 4 -6.32 -8.36 -6.22
C ARG A 4 -6.51 -8.31 -4.69
N PRO A 5 -6.57 -7.11 -4.08
CA PRO A 5 -6.91 -6.99 -2.67
C PRO A 5 -8.37 -7.46 -2.47
N LYS A 6 -8.59 -8.34 -1.50
CA LYS A 6 -9.93 -8.69 -1.02
C LYS A 6 -10.15 -7.98 0.31
N ASN A 7 -10.86 -6.87 0.29
CA ASN A 7 -11.02 -6.00 1.46
C ASN A 7 -12.34 -6.18 2.21
N LEU A 8 -13.21 -7.10 1.75
CA LEU A 8 -14.50 -7.46 2.37
C LEU A 8 -14.72 -8.98 2.22
N VAL A 9 -13.83 -9.79 2.78
CA VAL A 9 -13.87 -11.26 2.72
C VAL A 9 -14.48 -11.82 4.00
N PRO A 10 -15.20 -12.95 3.97
CA PRO A 10 -15.69 -13.59 5.18
C PRO A 10 -14.57 -13.82 6.20
N MET A 11 -14.83 -13.70 7.52
CA MET A 11 -13.82 -13.96 8.56
C MET A 11 -13.11 -15.30 8.34
N ALA A 12 -13.83 -16.35 7.98
CA ALA A 12 -13.23 -17.65 7.69
C ALA A 12 -12.22 -17.63 6.54
N HIS A 13 -12.25 -16.66 5.63
CA HIS A 13 -11.23 -16.48 4.59
C HIS A 13 -10.09 -15.58 5.09
N VAL A 14 -10.37 -14.52 5.86
CA VAL A 14 -9.35 -13.66 6.48
C VAL A 14 -8.54 -14.44 7.54
N GLU A 15 -9.18 -15.29 8.33
CA GLU A 15 -8.58 -16.20 9.32
C GLU A 15 -7.71 -17.28 8.68
N HIS A 16 -7.97 -17.62 7.41
CA HIS A 16 -7.11 -18.48 6.59
C HIS A 16 -6.16 -17.68 5.67
N GLY A 17 -6.06 -16.36 5.84
CA GLY A 17 -5.10 -15.50 5.15
C GLY A 17 -5.44 -15.08 3.71
N TRP A 18 -6.67 -15.30 3.22
CA TRP A 18 -7.11 -14.88 1.88
C TRP A 18 -7.36 -13.36 1.75
N VAL A 19 -6.36 -12.56 2.10
CA VAL A 19 -6.38 -11.09 2.01
C VAL A 19 -5.98 -10.63 0.60
N PHE A 20 -5.02 -11.31 -0.02
CA PHE A 20 -4.53 -11.04 -1.38
C PHE A 20 -4.59 -12.29 -2.25
N GLY A 21 -4.84 -12.09 -3.53
CA GLY A 21 -4.62 -13.11 -4.56
C GLY A 21 -3.89 -12.50 -5.75
N ASP A 22 -2.84 -13.18 -6.20
CA ASP A 22 -2.02 -12.79 -7.32
C ASP A 22 -2.42 -13.58 -8.56
N SER A 23 -2.63 -12.85 -9.66
CA SER A 23 -3.17 -13.44 -10.89
C SER A 23 -2.62 -12.77 -12.14
N LEU A 24 -2.73 -13.50 -13.25
CA LEU A 24 -2.50 -12.98 -14.59
C LEU A 24 -3.84 -12.70 -15.26
N ALA A 25 -3.96 -11.53 -15.88
CA ALA A 25 -4.98 -11.28 -16.89
C ALA A 25 -4.42 -11.75 -18.24
N VAL A 26 -5.08 -12.74 -18.84
CA VAL A 26 -4.73 -13.34 -20.12
C VAL A 26 -5.77 -12.88 -21.15
N PHE A 27 -5.33 -12.36 -22.28
CA PHE A 27 -6.18 -11.81 -23.33
C PHE A 27 -5.51 -11.96 -24.70
N GLY A 28 -6.28 -11.74 -25.77
CA GLY A 28 -5.84 -11.88 -27.17
C GLY A 28 -6.70 -12.86 -27.96
N ASP A 29 -6.49 -12.91 -29.27
CA ASP A 29 -7.31 -13.70 -30.20
C ASP A 29 -7.33 -15.19 -29.87
N ASP A 30 -6.20 -15.73 -29.39
CA ASP A 30 -6.07 -17.14 -28.98
C ASP A 30 -6.91 -17.50 -27.74
N VAL A 31 -7.34 -16.48 -26.98
CA VAL A 31 -8.09 -16.57 -25.72
C VAL A 31 -9.56 -16.18 -25.93
N GLY A 32 -9.84 -15.24 -26.83
CA GLY A 32 -11.18 -14.76 -27.20
C GLY A 32 -11.89 -13.87 -26.18
N ARG A 33 -11.37 -13.76 -24.95
CA ARG A 33 -11.86 -12.87 -23.88
C ARG A 33 -10.74 -12.58 -22.89
N VAL A 34 -10.94 -11.61 -22.00
CA VAL A 34 -10.06 -11.41 -20.85
C VAL A 34 -10.39 -12.47 -19.80
N VAL A 35 -9.39 -13.24 -19.38
CA VAL A 35 -9.51 -14.30 -18.38
C VAL A 35 -8.48 -14.09 -17.28
N HIS A 36 -8.90 -14.23 -16.02
CA HIS A 36 -8.01 -14.10 -14.88
C HIS A 36 -7.62 -15.49 -14.38
N VAL A 37 -6.31 -15.79 -14.37
CA VAL A 37 -5.76 -17.08 -13.96
C VAL A 37 -4.90 -16.88 -12.70
N PRO A 38 -5.12 -17.63 -11.61
CA PRO A 38 -4.31 -17.51 -10.38
C PRO A 38 -2.83 -17.84 -10.60
N LEU A 39 -1.95 -17.15 -9.91
CA LEU A 39 -0.54 -17.52 -9.79
C LEU A 39 -0.25 -18.25 -8.47
N ASP A 40 -1.13 -18.14 -7.50
CA ASP A 40 -0.96 -18.73 -6.17
C ASP A 40 -1.37 -20.21 -6.13
N GLU A 41 -0.94 -20.86 -5.06
CA GLU A 41 -1.23 -22.25 -4.70
C GLU A 41 -2.02 -22.26 -3.39
N LEU A 42 -2.64 -23.40 -3.05
CA LEU A 42 -3.48 -23.53 -1.85
C LEU A 42 -2.75 -23.17 -0.56
N ASP A 43 -1.46 -23.47 -0.48
CA ASP A 43 -0.63 -23.32 0.70
C ASP A 43 0.59 -22.40 0.50
N ARG A 44 0.68 -21.72 -0.65
CA ARG A 44 1.81 -20.85 -0.98
C ARG A 44 1.43 -19.75 -1.97
N TYR A 45 1.90 -18.53 -1.67
CA TYR A 45 1.58 -17.35 -2.46
C TYR A 45 2.82 -16.73 -3.08
N PHE A 46 2.60 -16.04 -4.19
CA PHE A 46 3.63 -15.47 -5.04
C PHE A 46 3.41 -13.97 -5.19
N ALA A 47 3.54 -13.30 -4.05
CA ALA A 47 3.24 -11.91 -3.82
C ALA A 47 3.93 -10.95 -4.79
N MET A 48 3.19 -9.90 -5.15
CA MET A 48 3.64 -8.74 -5.93
C MET A 48 4.22 -9.14 -7.31
N PRO A 49 3.40 -9.75 -8.19
CA PRO A 49 3.83 -10.03 -9.54
C PRO A 49 4.09 -8.71 -10.29
N PHE A 50 5.27 -8.55 -10.89
CA PHE A 50 5.73 -7.28 -11.44
C PHE A 50 5.95 -7.34 -12.96
N GLY A 51 6.96 -8.08 -13.39
CA GLY A 51 7.36 -8.21 -14.79
C GLY A 51 6.82 -9.48 -15.43
N VAL A 52 6.59 -9.45 -16.74
CA VAL A 52 6.06 -10.56 -17.54
C VAL A 52 6.88 -10.66 -18.83
N ALA A 53 7.34 -11.85 -19.21
CA ALA A 53 8.05 -12.10 -20.47
C ALA A 53 7.59 -13.42 -21.10
N ILE A 54 7.32 -13.41 -22.42
CA ILE A 54 6.88 -14.58 -23.19
C ILE A 54 8.01 -14.98 -24.14
N THR A 55 8.30 -16.26 -24.23
CA THR A 55 9.31 -16.78 -25.17
C THR A 55 8.91 -16.51 -26.63
N PRO A 56 9.87 -16.30 -27.56
CA PRO A 56 9.55 -16.01 -28.95
C PRO A 56 8.68 -17.07 -29.64
N ASP A 57 8.83 -18.33 -29.25
CA ASP A 57 8.05 -19.48 -29.72
C ASP A 57 6.68 -19.62 -29.02
N LYS A 58 6.37 -18.74 -28.07
CA LYS A 58 5.17 -18.77 -27.21
C LYS A 58 4.98 -20.09 -26.44
N SER A 59 6.04 -20.83 -26.15
CA SER A 59 5.94 -22.04 -25.33
C SER A 59 5.84 -21.73 -23.83
N LYS A 60 6.57 -20.71 -23.36
CA LYS A 60 6.64 -20.35 -21.94
C LYS A 60 6.35 -18.88 -21.67
N LEU A 61 5.82 -18.64 -20.49
CA LEU A 61 5.64 -17.33 -19.88
C LEU A 61 6.39 -17.28 -18.54
N PHE A 62 7.09 -16.19 -18.29
CA PHE A 62 7.80 -15.92 -17.04
C PHE A 62 7.17 -14.72 -16.33
N VAL A 63 7.01 -14.82 -15.01
CA VAL A 63 6.48 -13.73 -14.17
C VAL A 63 7.39 -13.53 -12.97
N SER A 64 7.98 -12.35 -12.82
CA SER A 64 8.70 -12.01 -11.58
C SER A 64 7.72 -11.69 -10.47
N THR A 65 7.98 -12.22 -9.27
CA THR A 65 7.14 -12.05 -8.08
C THR A 65 7.99 -11.42 -6.99
N ALA A 66 7.84 -10.11 -6.84
CA ALA A 66 8.78 -9.25 -6.12
C ALA A 66 8.79 -9.55 -4.62
N GLY A 67 7.61 -9.83 -4.03
CA GLY A 67 7.49 -10.15 -2.61
C GLY A 67 8.01 -11.55 -2.26
N SER A 68 7.93 -12.48 -3.22
CA SER A 68 8.33 -13.89 -3.02
C SER A 68 9.73 -14.21 -3.54
N ASN A 69 10.51 -13.20 -3.96
CA ASN A 69 11.91 -13.34 -4.40
C ASN A 69 12.12 -14.40 -5.50
N GLY A 70 11.16 -14.50 -6.44
CA GLY A 70 11.10 -15.59 -7.42
C GLY A 70 10.67 -15.18 -8.83
N VAL A 71 10.83 -16.11 -9.76
CA VAL A 71 10.19 -16.10 -11.08
C VAL A 71 9.30 -17.33 -11.21
N THR A 72 8.03 -17.12 -11.55
CA THR A 72 7.08 -18.17 -11.90
C THR A 72 7.18 -18.48 -13.38
N VAL A 73 7.24 -19.76 -13.73
CA VAL A 73 7.22 -20.27 -15.11
C VAL A 73 5.86 -20.89 -15.41
N VAL A 74 5.28 -20.50 -16.54
CA VAL A 74 3.97 -20.96 -17.01
C VAL A 74 4.12 -21.57 -18.40
N ASP A 75 3.62 -22.78 -18.59
CA ASP A 75 3.43 -23.41 -19.90
C ASP A 75 2.21 -22.79 -20.59
N ILE A 76 2.45 -22.06 -21.67
CA ILE A 76 1.40 -21.33 -22.38
C ILE A 76 0.39 -22.30 -23.04
N PRO A 77 0.82 -23.35 -23.78
CA PRO A 77 -0.11 -24.33 -24.32
C PRO A 77 -1.04 -24.97 -23.27
N ALA A 78 -0.51 -25.33 -22.11
CA ALA A 78 -1.28 -25.90 -21.00
C ALA A 78 -2.25 -24.89 -20.41
N LEU A 79 -1.81 -23.64 -20.20
CA LEU A 79 -2.67 -22.55 -19.77
C LEU A 79 -3.85 -22.35 -20.73
N LEU A 80 -3.61 -22.29 -22.03
CA LEU A 80 -4.66 -22.09 -23.03
C LEU A 80 -5.63 -23.28 -23.09
N ARG A 81 -5.13 -24.52 -22.96
CA ARG A 81 -6.00 -25.71 -22.85
C ARG A 81 -6.90 -25.63 -21.61
N PHE A 82 -6.33 -25.26 -20.46
CA PHE A 82 -7.08 -25.09 -19.22
C PHE A 82 -8.17 -24.02 -19.35
N ILE A 83 -7.84 -22.84 -19.88
CA ILE A 83 -8.80 -21.75 -20.10
C ILE A 83 -9.96 -22.17 -21.01
N ARG A 84 -9.69 -22.92 -22.07
CA ARG A 84 -10.71 -23.40 -23.03
C ARG A 84 -11.61 -24.49 -22.46
N ALA A 85 -11.07 -25.34 -21.58
CA ALA A 85 -11.82 -26.40 -20.92
C ALA A 85 -12.69 -25.89 -19.76
N ALA A 86 -12.34 -24.75 -19.18
CA ALA A 86 -13.03 -24.21 -18.03
C ALA A 86 -14.42 -23.65 -18.38
N HIS A 87 -15.46 -24.22 -17.77
CA HIS A 87 -16.84 -23.80 -17.92
C HIS A 87 -17.28 -22.72 -16.92
N ASN A 88 -16.55 -22.58 -15.80
CA ASN A 88 -16.81 -21.61 -14.73
C ASN A 88 -15.60 -20.68 -14.50
N SER A 89 -15.81 -19.60 -13.76
CA SER A 89 -14.69 -18.75 -13.31
C SER A 89 -13.84 -19.49 -12.29
N PHE A 90 -12.54 -19.54 -12.55
CA PHE A 90 -11.50 -20.12 -11.67
C PHE A 90 -10.59 -19.02 -11.08
N ALA A 91 -11.01 -17.75 -11.18
CA ALA A 91 -10.18 -16.61 -10.77
C ALA A 91 -9.87 -16.55 -9.27
N ASN A 92 -10.53 -17.38 -8.45
CA ASN A 92 -10.29 -17.56 -7.03
C ASN A 92 -9.97 -19.03 -6.67
N ASP A 93 -9.76 -19.89 -7.66
CA ASP A 93 -9.45 -21.30 -7.45
C ASP A 93 -7.94 -21.48 -7.38
N LEU A 94 -7.39 -21.56 -6.16
CA LEU A 94 -5.96 -21.71 -5.94
C LEU A 94 -5.40 -23.07 -6.41
N SER A 95 -6.25 -24.04 -6.75
CA SER A 95 -5.80 -25.28 -7.37
C SER A 95 -5.52 -25.12 -8.88
N ALA A 96 -6.00 -24.03 -9.50
CA ALA A 96 -5.89 -23.83 -10.93
C ALA A 96 -4.44 -23.77 -11.43
N SER A 97 -3.55 -23.12 -10.66
CA SER A 97 -2.15 -22.90 -11.03
C SER A 97 -1.39 -24.20 -11.32
N ALA A 98 -1.72 -25.30 -10.63
CA ALA A 98 -1.13 -26.62 -10.85
C ALA A 98 -1.30 -27.16 -12.29
N ASN A 99 -2.23 -26.60 -13.07
CA ASN A 99 -2.48 -27.04 -14.45
C ASN A 99 -1.53 -26.40 -15.49
N TYR A 100 -0.84 -25.31 -15.14
CA TYR A 100 -0.05 -24.55 -16.10
C TYR A 100 1.24 -23.96 -15.55
N VAL A 101 1.42 -23.88 -14.23
CA VAL A 101 2.70 -23.49 -13.63
C VAL A 101 3.63 -24.70 -13.62
N THR A 102 4.82 -24.55 -14.22
CA THR A 102 5.81 -25.65 -14.31
C THR A 102 6.95 -25.51 -13.32
N ALA A 103 7.30 -24.27 -12.93
CA ALA A 103 8.38 -24.03 -11.99
C ALA A 103 8.26 -22.71 -11.25
N ARG A 104 8.94 -22.65 -10.10
CA ARG A 104 9.21 -21.44 -9.33
C ARG A 104 10.72 -21.35 -9.14
N ILE A 105 11.34 -20.37 -9.77
CA ILE A 105 12.79 -20.20 -9.79
C ILE A 105 13.16 -19.16 -8.74
N PRO A 106 13.85 -19.54 -7.64
CA PRO A 106 14.38 -18.57 -6.69
C PRO A 106 15.42 -17.68 -7.39
N VAL A 107 15.33 -16.37 -7.16
CA VAL A 107 16.27 -15.38 -7.69
C VAL A 107 16.74 -14.44 -6.55
N GLY A 108 17.42 -13.35 -6.90
CA GLY A 108 17.74 -12.32 -5.90
C GLY A 108 16.51 -11.59 -5.36
N ARG A 109 16.72 -10.80 -4.31
CA ARG A 109 15.64 -10.09 -3.60
C ARG A 109 14.91 -9.06 -4.45
N ASN A 110 13.59 -8.98 -4.27
CA ASN A 110 12.69 -8.04 -4.95
C ASN A 110 12.87 -8.02 -6.47
N PRO A 111 12.69 -9.15 -7.17
CA PRO A 111 12.81 -9.19 -8.62
C PRO A 111 11.70 -8.35 -9.27
N ARG A 112 12.08 -7.40 -10.12
CA ARG A 112 11.16 -6.50 -10.81
C ARG A 112 11.16 -6.72 -12.32
N GLY A 113 11.86 -5.89 -13.08
CA GLY A 113 11.91 -6.00 -14.53
C GLY A 113 12.56 -7.31 -14.98
N ILE A 114 11.98 -7.94 -16.01
CA ILE A 114 12.51 -9.14 -16.64
C ILE A 114 12.53 -9.00 -18.17
N VAL A 115 13.52 -9.59 -18.83
CA VAL A 115 13.62 -9.57 -20.29
C VAL A 115 14.30 -10.84 -20.81
N LEU A 116 13.83 -11.34 -21.95
CA LEU A 116 14.44 -12.49 -22.63
C LEU A 116 15.52 -12.04 -23.61
N SER A 117 16.54 -12.88 -23.80
CA SER A 117 17.45 -12.77 -24.94
C SER A 117 16.68 -12.94 -26.25
N PRO A 118 17.20 -12.42 -27.38
CA PRO A 118 16.52 -12.54 -28.68
C PRO A 118 16.25 -13.99 -29.12
N ASP A 119 17.11 -14.93 -28.72
CA ASP A 119 16.95 -16.36 -28.98
C ASP A 119 16.05 -17.07 -27.95
N GLY A 120 15.56 -16.36 -26.94
CA GLY A 120 14.70 -16.88 -25.89
C GLY A 120 15.39 -17.77 -24.86
N LYS A 121 16.71 -18.04 -24.97
CA LYS A 121 17.42 -19.02 -24.14
C LYS A 121 17.83 -18.50 -22.76
N ARG A 122 17.88 -17.18 -22.59
CA ARG A 122 18.26 -16.51 -21.35
C ARG A 122 17.15 -15.55 -20.92
N LEU A 123 16.78 -15.61 -19.64
CA LEU A 123 15.95 -14.60 -19.00
C LEU A 123 16.81 -13.80 -18.02
N TYR A 124 16.82 -12.48 -18.17
CA TYR A 124 17.50 -11.54 -17.27
C TYR A 124 16.50 -10.95 -16.31
N VAL A 125 16.80 -11.01 -15.00
CA VAL A 125 15.89 -10.60 -13.93
C VAL A 125 16.58 -9.58 -13.04
N ALA A 126 16.05 -8.36 -12.99
CA ALA A 126 16.58 -7.30 -12.13
C ALA A 126 16.15 -7.53 -10.68
N ALA A 127 17.09 -7.99 -9.84
CA ALA A 127 16.89 -8.17 -8.40
C ALA A 127 17.22 -6.86 -7.67
N ARG A 128 16.22 -5.97 -7.56
CA ARG A 128 16.39 -4.57 -7.12
C ARG A 128 17.05 -4.46 -5.74
N MET A 129 16.76 -5.40 -4.84
CA MET A 129 17.23 -5.34 -3.44
C MET A 129 18.59 -6.02 -3.22
N ASP A 130 19.12 -6.71 -4.24
CA ASP A 130 20.43 -7.36 -4.21
C ASP A 130 21.44 -6.68 -5.15
N ASP A 131 21.05 -5.60 -5.84
CA ASP A 131 21.90 -4.83 -6.76
C ASP A 131 22.58 -5.72 -7.83
N LYS A 132 21.81 -6.67 -8.37
CA LYS A 132 22.28 -7.64 -9.38
C LYS A 132 21.21 -7.97 -10.41
N ILE A 133 21.65 -8.53 -11.54
CA ILE A 133 20.78 -9.19 -12.52
C ILE A 133 20.99 -10.69 -12.41
N SER A 134 19.95 -11.45 -12.07
CA SER A 134 19.97 -12.91 -12.17
C SER A 134 19.76 -13.34 -13.62
N VAL A 135 20.57 -14.27 -14.11
CA VAL A 135 20.46 -14.83 -15.46
C VAL A 135 19.95 -16.26 -15.34
N ILE A 136 18.77 -16.50 -15.89
CA ILE A 136 18.11 -17.81 -15.92
C ILE A 136 18.30 -18.43 -17.30
N ASP A 137 18.61 -19.72 -17.31
CA ASP A 137 18.51 -20.58 -18.49
C ASP A 137 17.07 -21.06 -18.62
N THR A 138 16.42 -20.78 -19.74
CA THR A 138 14.98 -21.05 -19.92
C THR A 138 14.65 -22.50 -20.17
N ASP A 139 15.62 -23.29 -20.63
CA ASP A 139 15.44 -24.72 -20.91
C ASP A 139 15.52 -25.52 -19.61
N SER A 140 16.56 -25.28 -18.81
CA SER A 140 16.76 -25.93 -17.51
C SER A 140 16.00 -25.28 -16.36
N GLU A 141 15.42 -24.09 -16.57
CA GLU A 141 14.64 -23.31 -15.60
C GLU A 141 15.43 -23.03 -14.30
N ARG A 142 16.70 -22.66 -14.45
CA ARG A 142 17.61 -22.42 -13.33
C ARG A 142 18.43 -21.15 -13.55
N VAL A 143 18.77 -20.50 -12.45
CA VAL A 143 19.78 -19.43 -12.45
C VAL A 143 21.13 -20.05 -12.79
N VAL A 144 21.77 -19.57 -13.85
CA VAL A 144 23.09 -20.06 -14.32
C VAL A 144 24.21 -19.07 -14.07
N SER A 145 23.89 -17.78 -13.90
CA SER A 145 24.85 -16.75 -13.58
C SER A 145 24.15 -15.53 -13.00
N SER A 146 24.94 -14.56 -12.54
CA SER A 146 24.47 -13.25 -12.14
C SER A 146 25.44 -12.17 -12.63
N ILE A 147 24.90 -11.00 -12.92
CA ILE A 147 25.66 -9.80 -13.24
C ILE A 147 25.58 -8.87 -12.04
N ASP A 148 26.71 -8.55 -11.44
CA ASP A 148 26.82 -7.58 -10.36
C ASP A 148 26.71 -6.16 -10.92
N LEU A 149 25.91 -5.31 -10.27
CA LEU A 149 25.72 -3.91 -10.64
C LEU A 149 26.56 -2.94 -9.77
N GLY A 150 27.40 -3.46 -8.87
CA GLY A 150 28.27 -2.64 -8.03
C GLY A 150 27.52 -2.03 -6.84
N GLY A 151 26.65 -2.82 -6.21
CA GLY A 151 25.95 -2.44 -4.97
C GLY A 151 26.91 -2.10 -3.82
N PRO A 152 26.37 -1.60 -2.68
CA PRO A 152 27.20 -1.23 -1.54
C PRO A 152 27.97 -2.44 -0.99
N SER A 153 29.24 -2.22 -0.59
CA SER A 153 30.10 -3.27 -0.03
C SER A 153 29.62 -3.82 1.32
N ALA A 154 28.73 -3.10 2.00
CA ALA A 154 28.07 -3.52 3.22
C ALA A 154 26.57 -3.15 3.19
N ILE A 155 25.73 -4.07 3.64
CA ILE A 155 24.29 -3.84 3.76
C ILE A 155 23.99 -3.14 5.10
N THR A 156 23.58 -1.88 5.02
CA THR A 156 23.25 -1.05 6.19
C THR A 156 21.95 -1.50 6.88
N PRO A 157 21.72 -1.15 8.16
CA PRO A 157 20.42 -1.35 8.82
C PRO A 157 19.24 -0.85 7.99
N LEU A 158 19.41 0.34 7.39
CA LEU A 158 18.43 0.95 6.50
C LEU A 158 18.07 0.02 5.32
N ARG A 159 19.08 -0.52 4.64
CA ARG A 159 18.89 -1.41 3.48
C ARG A 159 18.31 -2.76 3.88
N ARG A 160 18.68 -3.31 5.04
CA ARG A 160 18.06 -4.52 5.58
C ARG A 160 16.59 -4.29 5.91
N GLY A 161 16.25 -3.13 6.46
CA GLY A 161 14.85 -2.74 6.70
C GLY A 161 14.04 -2.62 5.42
N GLU A 162 14.59 -2.01 4.36
CA GLU A 162 13.95 -1.94 3.04
C GLU A 162 13.74 -3.34 2.44
N GLN A 163 14.71 -4.24 2.60
CA GLN A 163 14.59 -5.64 2.19
C GLN A 163 13.44 -6.33 2.91
N ILE A 164 13.36 -6.21 4.25
CA ILE A 164 12.30 -6.80 5.08
C ILE A 164 10.92 -6.24 4.69
N PHE A 165 10.82 -4.93 4.44
CA PHE A 165 9.59 -4.27 4.06
C PHE A 165 8.96 -4.83 2.77
N ASN A 166 9.80 -5.29 1.84
CA ASN A 166 9.38 -5.85 0.54
C ASN A 166 9.25 -7.37 0.55
N ASP A 167 9.53 -8.06 1.67
CA ASP A 167 9.62 -9.51 1.69
C ASP A 167 8.36 -10.15 2.29
N ALA A 168 7.68 -10.95 1.48
CA ALA A 168 6.42 -11.57 1.87
C ALA A 168 6.62 -12.80 2.77
N HIS A 169 7.84 -13.34 2.92
CA HIS A 169 8.05 -14.57 3.69
C HIS A 169 7.66 -14.44 5.18
N PHE A 170 7.59 -13.21 5.69
CA PHE A 170 7.14 -12.95 7.05
C PHE A 170 5.63 -13.13 7.21
N ALA A 171 4.83 -13.05 6.15
CA ALA A 171 3.40 -13.33 6.20
C ALA A 171 3.13 -14.83 6.14
N PHE A 172 2.00 -15.26 6.72
CA PHE A 172 1.51 -16.63 6.60
C PHE A 172 1.50 -17.06 5.12
N GLN A 173 2.16 -18.18 4.82
CA GLN A 173 2.28 -18.76 3.47
C GLN A 173 2.88 -17.82 2.39
N GLY A 174 3.53 -16.72 2.78
CA GLY A 174 4.11 -15.77 1.82
C GLY A 174 3.09 -14.87 1.12
N GLN A 175 1.91 -14.65 1.72
CA GLN A 175 0.76 -14.00 1.07
C GLN A 175 1.01 -12.57 0.60
N PHE A 176 1.71 -11.77 1.38
CA PHE A 176 2.00 -10.38 1.06
C PHE A 176 3.10 -9.82 1.97
N SER A 177 3.62 -8.64 1.63
CA SER A 177 4.58 -7.86 2.42
C SER A 177 4.00 -6.49 2.78
N CYS A 178 4.73 -5.67 3.53
CA CYS A 178 4.33 -4.29 3.81
C CYS A 178 4.10 -3.52 2.51
N ALA A 179 4.94 -3.80 1.50
CA ALA A 179 4.89 -3.15 0.19
C ALA A 179 3.64 -3.50 -0.64
N ASN A 180 2.80 -4.47 -0.25
CA ASN A 180 1.51 -4.72 -0.89
C ASN A 180 0.49 -3.63 -0.57
N CYS A 181 0.48 -3.12 0.66
CA CYS A 181 -0.40 -2.01 1.06
C CYS A 181 0.33 -0.67 0.98
N HIS A 182 1.63 -0.64 1.27
CA HIS A 182 2.47 0.55 1.24
C HIS A 182 3.34 0.56 -0.02
N LEU A 183 2.68 0.67 -1.18
CA LEU A 183 3.30 0.57 -2.50
C LEU A 183 4.42 1.62 -2.66
N ASP A 184 5.63 1.15 -2.97
CA ASP A 184 6.86 1.96 -3.02
C ASP A 184 7.02 2.89 -1.79
N ALA A 185 6.71 2.35 -0.60
CA ALA A 185 6.78 3.02 0.70
C ALA A 185 5.77 4.18 0.88
N THR A 186 4.63 4.10 0.19
CA THR A 186 3.51 5.05 0.35
C THR A 186 2.27 4.34 0.94
N PHE A 187 1.11 4.43 0.31
CA PHE A 187 -0.14 3.79 0.72
C PHE A 187 -0.98 3.46 -0.53
N ASP A 188 -1.90 2.51 -0.42
CA ASP A 188 -2.66 1.93 -1.54
C ASP A 188 -3.99 2.67 -1.85
N GLY A 189 -4.40 3.59 -0.97
CA GLY A 189 -5.70 4.27 -1.08
C GLY A 189 -6.90 3.34 -0.87
N LEU A 190 -6.69 2.19 -0.22
CA LEU A 190 -7.74 1.22 0.05
C LEU A 190 -8.20 1.28 1.50
N GLN A 191 -9.43 0.78 1.69
CA GLN A 191 -10.05 0.55 2.98
C GLN A 191 -9.88 -0.91 3.34
N TRP A 192 -9.62 -1.20 4.61
CA TRP A 192 -9.25 -2.50 5.12
C TRP A 192 -10.00 -2.84 6.40
N ASP A 193 -10.44 -4.09 6.49
CA ASP A 193 -10.99 -4.74 7.68
C ASP A 193 -10.06 -5.91 8.02
N LEU A 194 -9.12 -5.69 8.94
CA LEU A 194 -7.97 -6.59 9.19
C LEU A 194 -7.98 -7.23 10.57
N GLU A 195 -8.64 -6.60 11.54
CA GLU A 195 -8.62 -7.07 12.92
C GLU A 195 -9.78 -8.06 13.16
N PRO A 196 -9.60 -9.06 14.03
CA PRO A 196 -10.64 -10.04 14.33
C PRO A 196 -11.62 -9.48 15.37
N ASP A 197 -12.21 -8.32 15.11
CA ASP A 197 -13.19 -7.62 15.95
C ASP A 197 -14.64 -7.80 15.43
N GLY A 198 -14.79 -8.27 14.21
CA GLY A 198 -16.06 -8.67 13.59
C GLY A 198 -16.18 -8.07 12.20
N MET A 199 -16.71 -8.84 11.24
CA MET A 199 -16.82 -8.36 9.85
C MET A 199 -17.58 -7.03 9.74
N GLY A 200 -16.95 -6.07 9.06
CA GLY A 200 -17.48 -4.74 8.82
C GLY A 200 -17.33 -3.78 10.00
N MET A 201 -16.67 -4.20 11.08
CA MET A 201 -16.33 -3.33 12.20
C MET A 201 -15.01 -2.61 11.94
N ASN A 202 -14.89 -1.38 12.43
CA ASN A 202 -13.65 -0.61 12.42
C ASN A 202 -12.90 -0.62 11.07
N ILE A 203 -13.63 -0.48 9.96
CA ILE A 203 -13.02 -0.39 8.63
C ILE A 203 -12.10 0.83 8.60
N VAL A 204 -10.82 0.61 8.28
CA VAL A 204 -9.80 1.65 8.29
C VAL A 204 -9.23 1.93 6.91
N GLN A 205 -9.02 3.20 6.62
CA GLN A 205 -8.19 3.64 5.52
C GLN A 205 -6.71 3.40 5.85
N ASN A 206 -5.94 3.00 4.84
CA ASN A 206 -4.50 2.81 4.99
C ASN A 206 -3.75 4.14 5.13
N ARG A 207 -3.09 4.36 6.28
CA ARG A 207 -2.37 5.61 6.58
C ARG A 207 -1.06 5.71 5.80
N SER A 208 -0.66 6.94 5.47
CA SER A 208 0.71 7.20 5.00
C SER A 208 1.74 6.82 6.07
N ILE A 209 2.88 6.32 5.61
CA ILE A 209 4.07 5.98 6.43
C ILE A 209 5.25 6.92 6.15
N GLU A 210 4.99 8.06 5.51
CA GLU A 210 5.98 9.08 5.20
C GLU A 210 6.21 9.99 6.40
N ASP A 211 7.47 10.26 6.73
CA ASP A 211 7.91 11.15 7.81
C ASP A 211 7.17 10.94 9.15
N LEU A 212 7.16 9.69 9.65
CA LEU A 212 6.45 9.33 10.89
C LEU A 212 7.14 9.78 12.19
N THR A 213 8.37 10.30 12.12
CA THR A 213 9.13 10.63 13.34
C THR A 213 8.40 11.68 14.18
N GLY A 214 8.00 11.33 15.40
CA GLY A 214 7.28 12.24 16.29
C GLY A 214 5.78 12.36 16.02
N THR A 215 5.20 11.50 15.18
CA THR A 215 3.74 11.45 14.93
C THR A 215 3.03 10.39 15.77
N GLN A 216 3.65 9.93 16.86
CA GLN A 216 3.07 8.96 17.80
C GLN A 216 1.81 9.55 18.48
N PRO A 217 0.79 8.76 18.88
CA PRO A 217 0.68 7.31 18.69
C PRO A 217 0.24 6.94 17.26
N PHE A 218 0.29 5.65 16.94
CA PHE A 218 -0.15 5.08 15.66
C PHE A 218 -1.47 4.31 15.78
N LYS A 219 -1.97 3.85 14.63
CA LYS A 219 -3.34 3.42 14.36
C LYS A 219 -4.34 4.58 14.43
N TRP A 220 -5.49 4.44 13.76
CA TRP A 220 -6.53 5.47 13.77
C TRP A 220 -7.12 5.74 15.16
N ASN A 221 -7.11 4.75 16.05
CA ASN A 221 -7.57 4.90 17.43
C ASN A 221 -6.44 5.32 18.40
N GLY A 222 -5.20 5.54 17.90
CA GLY A 222 -4.06 5.93 18.71
C GLY A 222 -3.60 4.91 19.76
N SER A 223 -3.93 3.62 19.60
CA SER A 223 -3.60 2.60 20.61
C SER A 223 -2.13 2.16 20.62
N ASN A 224 -1.37 2.45 19.56
CA ASN A 224 -0.01 1.92 19.40
C ASN A 224 1.02 3.01 19.72
N PRO A 225 1.89 2.82 20.72
CA PRO A 225 2.74 3.90 21.21
C PRO A 225 3.92 4.23 20.29
N ASP A 226 4.35 3.29 19.44
CA ASP A 226 5.53 3.41 18.59
C ASP A 226 5.47 2.50 17.35
N VAL A 227 6.40 2.73 16.41
CA VAL A 227 6.49 1.99 15.13
C VAL A 227 6.87 0.55 15.39
N ALA A 228 7.67 0.28 16.43
CA ALA A 228 8.08 -1.07 16.79
C ALA A 228 6.86 -1.93 17.18
N THR A 229 5.89 -1.37 17.90
CA THR A 229 4.64 -2.03 18.27
C THR A 229 3.73 -2.21 17.06
N GLU A 230 3.58 -1.17 16.24
CA GLU A 230 2.76 -1.16 15.03
C GLU A 230 3.25 -2.18 14.00
N CYS A 231 4.50 -2.06 13.57
CA CYS A 231 5.12 -2.88 12.53
C CYS A 231 5.59 -4.25 13.05
N GLY A 232 5.76 -4.43 14.36
CA GLY A 232 6.19 -5.70 14.95
C GLY A 232 5.02 -6.58 15.43
N PRO A 233 4.76 -6.67 16.74
CA PRO A 233 3.82 -7.62 17.32
C PRO A 233 2.38 -7.43 16.82
N ARG A 234 1.91 -6.20 16.55
CA ARG A 234 0.58 -5.98 15.98
C ARG A 234 0.49 -6.58 14.57
N THR A 235 1.41 -6.19 13.69
CA THR A 235 1.45 -6.67 12.31
C THR A 235 1.55 -8.19 12.27
N ALA A 236 2.47 -8.78 13.03
CA ALA A 236 2.61 -10.24 13.13
C ALA A 236 1.30 -10.93 13.55
N LYS A 237 0.63 -10.40 14.59
CA LYS A 237 -0.56 -11.02 15.17
C LYS A 237 -1.82 -10.87 14.31
N PHE A 238 -2.07 -9.67 13.79
CA PHE A 238 -3.37 -9.34 13.20
C PHE A 238 -3.34 -9.27 11.67
N ILE A 239 -2.19 -8.98 11.09
CA ILE A 239 -2.07 -8.79 9.65
C ILE A 239 -1.43 -10.03 9.03
N TYR A 240 -0.20 -10.34 9.42
CA TYR A 240 0.58 -11.43 8.84
C TYR A 240 0.19 -12.83 9.33
N ARG A 241 -0.45 -12.93 10.51
CA ARG A 241 -0.84 -14.20 11.12
C ARG A 241 0.33 -15.19 11.24
N SER A 242 1.48 -14.67 11.65
CA SER A 242 2.76 -15.39 11.62
C SER A 242 3.60 -15.12 12.88
N GLN A 243 4.76 -15.79 12.96
CA GLN A 243 5.76 -15.47 13.95
C GLN A 243 6.29 -14.04 13.72
N SER A 244 6.47 -13.29 14.81
CA SER A 244 7.06 -11.95 14.77
C SER A 244 8.53 -11.97 14.32
N TYR A 245 8.99 -10.84 13.79
CA TYR A 245 10.39 -10.53 13.54
C TYR A 245 11.27 -10.82 14.77
N ASN A 246 12.51 -11.22 14.54
CA ASN A 246 13.52 -11.18 15.58
C ASN A 246 13.88 -9.72 15.93
N PRO A 247 14.54 -9.45 17.08
CA PRO A 247 14.81 -8.08 17.53
C PRO A 247 15.62 -7.23 16.53
N GLN A 248 16.56 -7.84 15.81
CA GLN A 248 17.38 -7.12 14.82
C GLN A 248 16.57 -6.78 13.58
N GLU A 249 15.79 -7.74 13.06
CA GLU A 249 14.89 -7.53 11.92
C GLU A 249 13.89 -6.41 12.20
N LEU A 250 13.28 -6.41 13.39
CA LEU A 250 12.35 -5.34 13.78
C LEU A 250 13.05 -3.98 13.86
N THR A 251 14.26 -3.94 14.42
CA THR A 251 15.05 -2.70 14.51
C THR A 251 15.40 -2.16 13.12
N ASP A 252 15.82 -3.03 12.21
CA ASP A 252 16.14 -2.66 10.82
C ASP A 252 14.89 -2.17 10.08
N LEU A 253 13.75 -2.88 10.21
CA LEU A 253 12.47 -2.47 9.63
C LEU A 253 12.01 -1.11 10.15
N VAL A 254 12.04 -0.88 11.47
CA VAL A 254 11.71 0.41 12.08
C VAL A 254 12.64 1.51 11.58
N THR A 255 13.93 1.22 11.45
CA THR A 255 14.92 2.17 10.89
C THR A 255 14.55 2.59 9.48
N PHE A 256 14.12 1.65 8.64
CA PHE A 256 13.65 1.96 7.29
C PHE A 256 12.36 2.77 7.30
N VAL A 257 11.33 2.32 8.03
CA VAL A 257 10.02 3.00 8.07
C VAL A 257 10.17 4.46 8.55
N LEU A 258 10.96 4.72 9.59
CA LEU A 258 11.19 6.07 10.10
C LEU A 258 12.06 6.96 9.19
N SER A 259 12.71 6.38 8.18
CA SER A 259 13.55 7.11 7.23
C SER A 259 12.81 7.60 5.99
N ILE A 260 11.58 7.11 5.76
CA ILE A 260 10.81 7.42 4.55
C ILE A 260 10.50 8.93 4.55
N PRO A 261 10.98 9.70 3.55
CA PRO A 261 10.75 11.14 3.50
C PRO A 261 9.37 11.46 2.94
N VAL A 262 8.90 12.69 3.17
CA VAL A 262 7.82 13.28 2.38
C VAL A 262 8.24 13.47 0.92
N ARG A 263 7.28 13.43 0.00
CA ARG A 263 7.53 13.67 -1.42
C ARG A 263 7.58 15.17 -1.70
N PRO A 264 8.19 15.58 -2.83
CA PRO A 264 8.06 16.95 -3.30
C PRO A 264 6.59 17.31 -3.56
N ASN A 265 6.08 18.33 -2.86
CA ASN A 265 4.72 18.81 -3.08
C ASN A 265 4.61 19.58 -4.42
N ARG A 266 3.86 19.02 -5.38
CA ARG A 266 3.71 19.56 -6.75
C ARG A 266 2.75 20.75 -6.87
N TYR A 267 2.00 21.06 -5.80
CA TYR A 267 1.03 22.14 -5.77
C TYR A 267 1.64 23.46 -5.31
N ARG A 268 2.88 23.43 -4.78
CA ARG A 268 3.63 24.64 -4.46
C ARG A 268 4.27 25.25 -5.69
N LEU A 269 4.52 26.56 -5.62
CA LEU A 269 5.31 27.26 -6.64
C LEU A 269 6.76 26.76 -6.66
N PRO A 270 7.49 26.95 -7.78
CA PRO A 270 8.94 26.74 -7.81
C PRO A 270 9.62 27.48 -6.64
N GLY A 271 10.44 26.77 -5.85
CA GLY A 271 11.04 27.30 -4.63
C GLY A 271 10.22 27.13 -3.34
N GLY A 272 9.05 26.47 -3.41
CA GLY A 272 8.26 26.06 -2.24
C GLY A 272 7.29 27.11 -1.69
N GLY A 273 7.11 28.24 -2.39
CA GLY A 273 6.16 29.28 -2.02
C GLY A 273 4.69 28.90 -2.28
N LEU A 274 3.78 29.57 -1.58
CA LEU A 274 2.33 29.42 -1.77
C LEU A 274 1.84 30.33 -2.91
N THR A 275 0.80 29.88 -3.61
CA THR A 275 0.04 30.71 -4.56
C THR A 275 -0.86 31.71 -3.81
N PRO A 276 -1.36 32.78 -4.48
CA PRO A 276 -2.30 33.70 -3.83
C PRO A 276 -3.57 33.02 -3.28
N ALA A 277 -4.05 31.95 -3.91
CA ALA A 277 -5.18 31.16 -3.40
C ALA A 277 -4.81 30.38 -2.14
N GLN A 278 -3.63 29.77 -2.13
CA GLN A 278 -3.10 29.05 -0.98
C GLN A 278 -2.82 29.96 0.22
N GLU A 279 -2.37 31.21 0.00
CA GLU A 279 -2.21 32.18 1.08
C GLU A 279 -3.56 32.59 1.70
N ARG A 280 -4.60 32.77 0.89
CA ARG A 280 -5.97 33.00 1.41
C ARG A 280 -6.49 31.77 2.15
N GLY A 281 -6.24 30.57 1.62
CA GLY A 281 -6.58 29.31 2.28
C GLY A 281 -5.88 29.13 3.62
N LYS A 282 -4.60 29.51 3.71
CA LYS A 282 -3.83 29.52 4.95
C LYS A 282 -4.48 30.43 5.99
N ALA A 283 -4.88 31.64 5.58
CA ALA A 283 -5.57 32.57 6.47
C ALA A 283 -6.90 31.99 6.99
N ILE A 284 -7.63 31.21 6.17
CA ILE A 284 -8.84 30.50 6.59
C ILE A 284 -8.49 29.37 7.58
N PHE A 285 -7.48 28.56 7.29
CA PHE A 285 -7.01 27.48 8.15
C PHE A 285 -6.59 27.98 9.54
N GLU A 286 -5.94 29.13 9.60
CA GLU A 286 -5.42 29.73 10.84
C GLU A 286 -6.43 30.64 11.55
N ARG A 287 -7.63 30.86 10.99
CA ARG A 287 -8.58 31.86 11.50
C ARG A 287 -9.05 31.54 12.92
N THR A 288 -9.24 32.59 13.71
CA THR A 288 -9.69 32.50 15.12
C THR A 288 -11.07 33.10 15.35
N LYS A 289 -11.68 33.68 14.30
CA LYS A 289 -12.98 34.35 14.35
C LYS A 289 -13.90 33.85 13.25
N TYR A 290 -15.20 33.77 13.58
CA TYR A 290 -16.28 33.61 12.62
C TYR A 290 -16.37 34.86 11.73
N LYS A 291 -17.10 34.77 10.61
CA LYS A 291 -17.32 35.93 9.72
C LYS A 291 -18.09 37.07 10.39
N ASP A 292 -18.89 36.78 11.42
CA ASP A 292 -19.59 37.79 12.23
C ASP A 292 -18.73 38.41 13.35
N GLY A 293 -17.45 38.03 13.44
CA GLY A 293 -16.49 38.57 14.40
C GLY A 293 -16.46 37.87 15.75
N ARG A 294 -17.38 36.92 16.04
CA ARG A 294 -17.30 36.08 17.25
C ARG A 294 -16.03 35.22 17.22
N THR A 295 -15.54 34.83 18.39
CA THR A 295 -14.37 33.95 18.51
C THR A 295 -14.75 32.50 18.25
N ILE A 296 -14.00 31.81 17.38
CA ILE A 296 -14.14 30.36 17.19
C ILE A 296 -13.57 29.65 18.42
N PRO A 297 -14.31 28.72 19.06
CA PRO A 297 -13.79 27.90 20.14
C PRO A 297 -12.49 27.19 19.75
N VAL A 298 -11.51 27.10 20.64
CA VAL A 298 -10.18 26.54 20.33
C VAL A 298 -10.30 25.13 19.73
N ASN A 299 -11.12 24.27 20.33
CA ASN A 299 -11.36 22.91 19.83
C ASN A 299 -12.10 22.81 18.49
N LYS A 300 -12.55 23.93 17.91
CA LYS A 300 -13.20 24.01 16.59
C LYS A 300 -12.35 24.72 15.53
N ARG A 301 -11.09 25.04 15.83
CA ARG A 301 -10.15 25.64 14.87
C ARG A 301 -9.30 24.55 14.23
N CYS A 302 -9.11 24.62 12.91
CA CYS A 302 -8.23 23.69 12.19
C CYS A 302 -6.83 23.65 12.82
N SER A 303 -6.25 24.84 13.04
CA SER A 303 -4.91 25.03 13.62
C SER A 303 -4.73 24.55 15.06
N SER A 304 -5.80 24.16 15.77
CA SER A 304 -5.70 23.65 17.14
C SER A 304 -5.47 22.14 17.21
N CYS A 305 -6.03 21.39 16.25
CA CYS A 305 -5.71 19.97 16.08
C CYS A 305 -4.54 19.78 15.11
N HIS A 306 -4.54 20.54 14.02
CA HIS A 306 -3.50 20.48 13.00
C HIS A 306 -2.48 21.61 13.17
N SER A 307 -1.55 21.40 14.10
CA SER A 307 -0.57 22.39 14.53
C SER A 307 0.88 21.91 14.35
N GLY A 308 1.84 22.84 14.45
CA GLY A 308 3.26 22.51 14.43
C GLY A 308 3.77 22.07 13.06
N PRO A 309 5.03 21.60 12.97
CA PRO A 309 5.70 21.31 11.70
C PRO A 309 5.02 20.23 10.85
N LYS A 310 4.34 19.27 11.49
CA LYS A 310 3.64 18.15 10.84
C LYS A 310 2.13 18.29 10.81
N TYR A 311 1.60 19.44 11.25
CA TYR A 311 0.16 19.69 11.30
C TYR A 311 -0.61 18.59 12.03
N THR A 312 -0.08 18.14 13.15
CA THR A 312 -0.76 17.25 14.11
C THR A 312 -0.36 17.66 15.51
N ASN A 313 -1.29 17.57 16.45
CA ASN A 313 -1.04 17.75 17.87
C ASN A 313 -0.86 16.42 18.61
N ASN A 314 -0.86 15.29 17.89
CA ASN A 314 -0.69 13.94 18.43
C ASN A 314 -1.75 13.54 19.47
N ARG A 315 -2.98 14.04 19.30
CA ARG A 315 -4.09 13.78 20.22
C ARG A 315 -5.27 13.17 19.49
N LEU A 316 -6.01 12.39 20.27
CA LEU A 316 -7.33 11.90 19.88
C LEU A 316 -8.34 13.06 19.85
N ALA A 317 -9.18 13.10 18.82
CA ALA A 317 -10.26 14.05 18.69
C ALA A 317 -11.53 13.37 18.17
N ASP A 318 -12.68 13.80 18.69
CA ASP A 318 -13.99 13.50 18.10
C ASP A 318 -14.35 14.66 17.17
N VAL A 319 -14.31 14.38 15.88
CA VAL A 319 -14.64 15.34 14.82
C VAL A 319 -16.00 15.04 14.19
N GLY A 320 -16.79 14.15 14.80
CA GLY A 320 -18.13 13.78 14.32
C GLY A 320 -18.15 12.82 13.14
N THR A 321 -17.04 12.12 12.87
CA THR A 321 -16.89 11.20 11.74
C THR A 321 -17.12 9.73 12.10
N GLY A 322 -17.25 9.41 13.38
CA GLY A 322 -17.52 8.05 13.84
C GLY A 322 -18.81 7.46 13.27
N LYS A 323 -18.78 6.17 12.94
CA LYS A 323 -19.90 5.39 12.40
C LYS A 323 -20.45 4.42 13.44
N PRO A 324 -21.69 3.90 13.24
CA PRO A 324 -22.24 2.85 14.10
C PRO A 324 -21.43 1.55 14.14
N THR A 325 -20.56 1.34 13.16
CA THR A 325 -19.65 0.19 13.02
C THR A 325 -18.27 0.45 13.62
N ASP A 326 -18.03 1.63 14.21
CA ASP A 326 -16.79 1.94 14.92
C ASP A 326 -16.99 1.72 16.42
N ASP A 327 -16.01 1.12 17.08
CA ASP A 327 -16.01 0.97 18.54
C ASP A 327 -15.82 2.32 19.27
N SER A 328 -15.31 3.33 18.56
CA SER A 328 -15.03 4.67 19.05
C SER A 328 -15.25 5.71 17.95
N GLY A 329 -15.86 6.85 18.29
CA GLY A 329 -15.93 8.02 17.42
C GLY A 329 -14.73 8.98 17.54
N VAL A 330 -13.75 8.62 18.37
CA VAL A 330 -12.55 9.43 18.63
C VAL A 330 -11.35 8.81 17.94
N PHE A 331 -10.62 9.63 17.16
CA PHE A 331 -9.50 9.18 16.34
C PHE A 331 -8.25 10.04 16.55
N ASP A 332 -7.07 9.44 16.38
CA ASP A 332 -5.79 10.14 16.32
C ASP A 332 -5.80 11.19 15.21
N THR A 333 -5.35 12.41 15.53
CA THR A 333 -5.27 13.50 14.56
C THR A 333 -4.12 13.21 13.59
N PRO A 334 -4.37 12.89 12.31
CA PRO A 334 -3.30 12.57 11.38
C PRO A 334 -2.45 13.81 11.07
N HIS A 335 -1.16 13.57 10.78
CA HIS A 335 -0.31 14.60 10.19
C HIS A 335 -0.81 14.94 8.77
N LEU A 336 -0.61 16.19 8.33
CA LEU A 336 -1.09 16.67 7.02
C LEU A 336 -0.04 16.83 5.89
N PRO A 337 1.28 16.68 6.08
CA PRO A 337 2.20 16.67 4.94
C PRO A 337 1.73 15.73 3.82
N ASP A 338 1.74 16.23 2.58
CA ASP A 338 1.32 15.51 1.37
C ASP A 338 -0.16 15.05 1.36
N VAL A 339 -1.03 15.64 2.18
CA VAL A 339 -2.46 15.28 2.26
C VAL A 339 -3.19 15.33 0.92
N ALA A 340 -2.71 16.13 -0.05
CA ALA A 340 -3.23 16.13 -1.42
C ALA A 340 -3.25 14.75 -2.09
N TYR A 341 -2.35 13.86 -1.69
CA TYR A 341 -2.16 12.54 -2.29
C TYR A 341 -2.75 11.42 -1.45
N LEU A 342 -3.35 11.73 -0.30
CA LEU A 342 -3.78 10.74 0.70
C LEU A 342 -5.24 10.30 0.56
N ALA A 343 -5.90 10.64 -0.55
CA ALA A 343 -7.27 10.21 -0.79
C ALA A 343 -7.37 8.68 -0.88
N PRO A 344 -8.46 8.06 -0.38
CA PRO A 344 -9.58 8.72 0.29
C PRO A 344 -9.24 9.15 1.73
N TYR A 345 -10.03 10.08 2.28
CA TYR A 345 -9.83 10.75 3.56
C TYR A 345 -10.78 10.24 4.64
N LEU A 346 -10.50 10.67 5.88
CA LEU A 346 -11.11 10.20 7.13
C LEU A 346 -10.65 8.79 7.51
N HIS A 347 -10.96 8.37 8.74
CA HIS A 347 -10.40 7.15 9.33
C HIS A 347 -10.73 5.89 8.55
N ASP A 348 -11.83 5.92 7.81
CA ASP A 348 -12.44 4.82 7.07
C ASP A 348 -12.44 5.07 5.55
N GLY A 349 -11.86 6.17 5.07
CA GLY A 349 -11.81 6.50 3.66
C GLY A 349 -13.18 6.88 3.07
N SER A 350 -14.11 7.36 3.88
CA SER A 350 -15.46 7.75 3.43
C SER A 350 -15.48 9.00 2.56
N ALA A 351 -14.55 9.94 2.77
CA ALA A 351 -14.44 11.16 1.96
C ALA A 351 -13.51 10.95 0.77
N ARG A 352 -14.02 11.04 -0.45
CA ARG A 352 -13.24 10.81 -1.69
C ARG A 352 -12.43 12.02 -2.13
N SER A 353 -12.73 13.19 -1.57
CA SER A 353 -12.04 14.44 -1.85
C SER A 353 -11.90 15.27 -0.58
N LEU A 354 -10.96 16.22 -0.57
CA LEU A 354 -10.84 17.20 0.52
C LEU A 354 -12.14 18.00 0.69
N GLU A 355 -12.88 18.24 -0.39
CA GLU A 355 -14.15 18.95 -0.33
C GLU A 355 -15.22 18.17 0.44
N GLU A 356 -15.30 16.85 0.27
CA GLU A 356 -16.31 16.02 0.94
C GLU A 356 -16.14 16.03 2.46
N ILE A 357 -14.91 16.19 2.97
CA ILE A 357 -14.65 16.33 4.42
C ILE A 357 -15.57 17.39 5.03
N TRP A 358 -15.72 18.54 4.36
CA TRP A 358 -16.49 19.67 4.89
C TRP A 358 -17.92 19.74 4.37
N THR A 359 -18.17 19.32 3.13
CA THR A 359 -19.49 19.44 2.49
C THR A 359 -20.44 18.28 2.79
N VAL A 360 -19.90 17.10 3.12
CA VAL A 360 -20.68 15.88 3.40
C VAL A 360 -20.49 15.44 4.84
N PHE A 361 -19.23 15.43 5.32
CA PHE A 361 -18.86 14.82 6.60
C PHE A 361 -18.65 15.82 7.74
N ASN A 362 -19.03 17.10 7.58
CA ASN A 362 -18.97 18.12 8.63
C ASN A 362 -20.27 18.94 8.82
N PRO A 363 -21.47 18.33 8.87
CA PRO A 363 -22.73 19.08 8.93
C PRO A 363 -22.88 19.96 10.17
N ASN A 364 -22.15 19.68 11.25
CA ASN A 364 -22.29 20.33 12.56
C ASN A 364 -21.06 21.17 12.97
N ASP A 365 -20.14 21.45 12.05
CA ASP A 365 -18.86 22.13 12.32
C ASP A 365 -18.11 21.51 13.50
N THR A 366 -17.99 20.18 13.50
CA THR A 366 -17.23 19.37 14.48
C THR A 366 -15.80 19.14 13.99
N HIS A 367 -15.57 19.18 12.67
CA HIS A 367 -14.27 19.08 12.02
C HIS A 367 -13.81 20.44 11.45
N GLY A 368 -13.71 21.43 12.34
CA GLY A 368 -13.46 22.82 11.97
C GLY A 368 -14.75 23.56 11.59
N ILE A 369 -14.72 24.90 11.69
CA ILE A 369 -15.83 25.72 11.19
C ILE A 369 -15.67 25.87 9.67
N SER A 370 -16.61 25.32 8.91
CA SER A 370 -16.65 25.42 7.45
C SER A 370 -17.99 25.91 6.90
N ASN A 371 -19.09 25.78 7.65
CA ASN A 371 -20.43 26.11 7.15
C ASN A 371 -20.68 27.62 6.96
N ASP A 372 -19.83 28.49 7.51
CA ASP A 372 -19.89 29.94 7.26
C ASP A 372 -19.03 30.38 6.05
N LEU A 373 -18.32 29.45 5.41
CA LEU A 373 -17.50 29.72 4.23
C LEU A 373 -18.36 29.75 2.96
N THR A 374 -18.04 30.67 2.06
CA THR A 374 -18.49 30.63 0.67
C THR A 374 -17.77 29.52 -0.09
N LYS A 375 -18.29 29.15 -1.27
CA LYS A 375 -17.64 28.16 -2.13
C LYS A 375 -16.21 28.54 -2.51
N ASP A 376 -15.96 29.82 -2.80
CA ASP A 376 -14.63 30.30 -3.17
C ASP A 376 -13.66 30.23 -1.98
N GLU A 377 -14.09 30.58 -0.77
CA GLU A 377 -13.29 30.45 0.45
C GLU A 377 -12.98 28.98 0.78
N LEU A 378 -13.95 28.08 0.61
CA LEU A 378 -13.70 26.64 0.77
C LEU A 378 -12.70 26.12 -0.26
N ASN A 379 -12.78 26.59 -1.52
CA ASN A 379 -11.81 26.24 -2.55
C ASN A 379 -10.41 26.75 -2.20
N ASP A 380 -10.28 27.99 -1.70
CA ASP A 380 -9.00 28.53 -1.24
C ASP A 380 -8.42 27.68 -0.08
N LEU A 381 -9.25 27.26 0.90
CA LEU A 381 -8.83 26.35 1.96
C LEU A 381 -8.33 25.01 1.40
N ILE A 382 -9.05 24.41 0.45
CA ILE A 382 -8.64 23.17 -0.22
C ILE A 382 -7.32 23.36 -0.97
N GLU A 383 -7.11 24.49 -1.64
CA GLU A 383 -5.83 24.80 -2.29
C GLU A 383 -4.69 24.86 -1.29
N TYR A 384 -4.89 25.48 -0.12
CA TYR A 384 -3.89 25.48 0.95
C TYR A 384 -3.59 24.06 1.46
N MET A 385 -4.63 23.26 1.70
CA MET A 385 -4.46 21.86 2.10
C MET A 385 -3.64 21.07 1.07
N ARG A 386 -3.81 21.35 -0.23
CA ARG A 386 -3.00 20.70 -1.28
C ARG A 386 -1.52 21.08 -1.22
N ALA A 387 -1.20 22.24 -0.65
CA ALA A 387 0.16 22.75 -0.50
C ALA A 387 0.84 22.30 0.80
N LEU A 388 0.15 21.60 1.70
CA LEU A 388 0.75 20.90 2.83
C LEU A 388 1.45 19.63 2.34
#